data_AF-A0AAN4SZ05-F1
#
_entry.id   AF-A0AAN4SZ05-F1
#
_cell.length_a   1.000
_cell.length_b   1.000
_cell.length_c   1.000
_cell.angle_alpha   90.00
_cell.angle_beta   90.00
_cell.angle_gamma   90.00
#
_symmetry.space_group_name_H-M   'P 1'
#
loop_
_entity.id
_entity.type
_entity.pdbx_description
1 polymer ?
#
loop_
_entity_poly.entity_id
_entity_poly.type
_entity_poly.pdbx_seq_one_letter_code
_entity_poly.pdbx_strand_id
1 'polypeptide(L)' 'MKRTLLIAVWAIGLMSDSAMALTLNEARSQGRVGETLNGYLVALQTDAETQALVKDINEARNHSYQQLAKQNNVSTKG' A
#
# COMPACT_ATOMS: atom_id res chain seq x y z
N MET A 1 30.01 19.92 28.85
CA MET A 1 28.54 20.06 28.77
C MET A 1 28.05 20.26 27.35
N LYS A 2 28.46 21.32 26.62
CA LYS A 2 28.00 21.57 25.22
C LYS A 2 28.31 20.43 24.23
N ARG A 3 29.51 19.84 24.28
CA ARG A 3 29.91 18.71 23.42
C ARG A 3 29.12 17.43 23.71
N THR A 4 28.83 17.17 24.98
CA THR A 4 28.02 16.03 25.41
C THR A 4 26.58 16.15 24.92
N LEU A 5 26.05 17.38 24.89
CA LEU A 5 24.71 17.68 24.38
C LEU A 5 24.62 17.50 22.85
N LEU A 6 25.66 17.91 22.11
CA LEU A 6 25.75 17.70 20.66
C LEU A 6 25.82 16.20 20.30
N ILE A 7 26.58 15.41 21.07
CA ILE A 7 26.66 13.96 20.86
C ILE A 7 25.31 13.29 21.15
N ALA A 8 24.60 13.73 22.20
CA ALA A 8 23.28 13.19 22.52
C ALA A 8 22.25 13.49 21.43
N VAL A 9 22.22 14.72 20.89
CA VAL A 9 21.34 15.09 19.76
C VAL A 9 21.67 14.27 18.52
N TRP A 10 22.96 14.06 18.23
CA TRP A 10 23.39 13.24 17.10
C TRP A 10 22.98 11.77 17.26
N ALA A 11 23.12 11.21 18.46
CA ALA A 11 22.70 9.83 18.75
C ALA A 11 21.19 9.62 18.60
N ILE A 12 20.36 10.60 18.98
CA ILE A 12 18.91 10.54 18.79
C ILE A 12 18.54 10.60 17.30
N GLY A 13 19.25 11.42 16.51
CA GLY A 13 19.03 11.52 15.07
C GLY A 13 19.37 10.26 14.27
N LEU A 14 20.13 9.32 14.85
CA LEU A 14 20.41 8.01 14.23
C LEU A 14 19.28 6.99 14.45
N MET A 15 18.33 7.29 15.34
CA MET A 15 17.18 6.42 15.60
C MET A 15 16.02 6.82 14.66
N SER A 16 16.17 6.55 13.37
CA SER A 16 15.07 6.68 12.41
C SER A 16 14.25 5.39 12.43
N ASP A 17 12.96 5.47 12.77
CA ASP A 17 12.06 4.35 12.59
C ASP A 17 11.90 4.04 11.10
N SER A 18 12.05 2.76 10.74
CA SER A 18 11.76 2.30 9.39
C SER A 18 10.25 2.30 9.21
N ALA A 19 9.71 3.23 8.43
CA ALA A 19 8.30 3.23 8.06
C ALA A 19 8.02 2.04 7.14
N MET A 20 7.44 0.97 7.70
CA MET A 20 6.97 -0.19 6.94
C MET A 20 5.62 0.16 6.31
N ALA A 21 5.53 0.10 4.98
CA ALA A 21 4.27 0.26 4.29
C ALA A 21 3.40 -0.99 4.47
N LEU A 22 2.10 -0.81 4.75
CA LEU A 22 1.13 -1.89 4.75
C LEU A 22 1.15 -2.68 3.46
N THR A 23 1.38 -3.98 3.57
CA THR A 23 1.31 -4.89 2.42
C THR A 23 -0.11 -5.40 2.21
N LEU A 24 -0.39 -5.89 1.00
CA LEU A 24 -1.66 -6.53 0.68
C LEU A 24 -1.97 -7.75 1.57
N ASN A 25 -0.96 -8.56 1.88
CA ASN A 25 -1.18 -9.76 2.69
C ASN A 25 -1.51 -9.40 4.14
N GLU A 26 -0.86 -8.38 4.69
CA GLU A 26 -1.20 -7.84 6.02
C GLU A 26 -2.59 -7.24 6.04
N ALA A 27 -2.94 -6.42 5.04
CA ALA A 27 -4.27 -5.83 4.95
C ALA A 27 -5.38 -6.90 4.88
N ARG A 28 -5.15 -8.02 4.18
CA ARG A 28 -6.08 -9.15 4.16
C ARG A 28 -6.13 -9.89 5.49
N SER A 29 -4.98 -10.23 6.07
CA SER A 29 -4.92 -10.99 7.33
C SER A 29 -5.54 -10.23 8.50
N GLN A 30 -5.42 -8.90 8.47
CA GLN A 30 -6.00 -7.99 9.46
C GLN A 30 -7.48 -7.64 9.15
N GLY A 31 -8.07 -8.17 8.08
CA GLY A 31 -9.47 -7.91 7.71
C GLY A 31 -9.73 -6.46 7.25
N ARG A 32 -8.71 -5.75 6.78
CA ARG A 32 -8.78 -4.35 6.34
C ARG A 32 -9.30 -4.22 4.91
N VAL A 33 -9.12 -5.26 4.09
CA VAL A 33 -9.57 -5.30 2.71
C VAL A 33 -10.28 -6.61 2.36
N GLY A 34 -11.25 -6.52 1.47
CA GLY A 34 -11.86 -7.64 0.74
C GLY A 34 -11.53 -7.55 -0.76
N GLU A 35 -11.96 -8.54 -1.53
CA GLU A 35 -11.82 -8.56 -2.99
C GLU A 35 -13.17 -8.86 -3.65
N THR A 36 -13.50 -8.14 -4.72
CA THR A 36 -14.69 -8.36 -5.53
C THR A 36 -14.51 -9.56 -6.45
N LEU A 37 -15.61 -10.07 -7.01
CA LEU A 37 -15.58 -11.19 -7.97
C LEU A 37 -14.81 -10.89 -9.27
N ASN A 38 -14.65 -9.61 -9.62
CA ASN A 38 -13.83 -9.17 -10.75
C ASN A 38 -12.37 -8.86 -10.35
N GLY A 39 -11.94 -9.20 -9.12
CA GLY A 39 -10.55 -9.14 -8.71
C GLY A 39 -10.05 -7.77 -8.25
N TYR A 40 -10.93 -6.82 -7.90
CA TYR A 40 -10.53 -5.52 -7.35
C TYR A 40 -10.67 -5.51 -5.83
N LEU A 41 -9.78 -4.80 -5.15
CA LEU A 41 -9.85 -4.64 -3.70
C LEU A 41 -10.95 -3.67 -3.30
N VAL A 42 -11.58 -3.96 -2.17
CA VAL A 42 -12.51 -3.07 -1.47
C VAL A 42 -11.99 -2.85 -0.06
N ALA A 43 -11.93 -1.60 0.37
CA ALA A 43 -11.55 -1.26 1.73
C ALA A 43 -12.69 -1.62 2.70
N LEU A 44 -12.40 -2.45 3.69
CA LEU A 44 -13.29 -2.76 4.81
C LEU A 44 -13.02 -1.83 6.00
N GLN A 45 -11.80 -1.30 6.08
CA GLN A 45 -11.42 -0.20 6.98
C GLN A 45 -11.21 1.10 6.21
N THR A 46 -11.57 2.22 6.82
CA THR A 46 -11.60 3.54 6.15
C THR A 46 -10.44 4.46 6.53
N ASP A 47 -9.40 3.91 7.15
CA ASP A 47 -8.21 4.69 7.48
C ASP A 47 -7.36 4.99 6.22
N ALA A 48 -6.51 6.01 6.32
CA ALA A 48 -5.75 6.52 5.18
C ALA A 48 -4.80 5.47 4.56
N GLU A 49 -4.22 4.59 5.37
CA GLU A 49 -3.26 3.61 4.90
C GLU A 49 -3.94 2.50 4.08
N THR A 50 -5.08 1.99 4.56
CA THR A 50 -5.90 1.02 3.82
C THR A 50 -6.39 1.61 2.50
N GLN A 51 -6.87 2.86 2.53
CA GLN A 51 -7.40 3.52 1.34
C GLN A 51 -6.31 3.77 0.29
N ALA A 52 -5.11 4.18 0.72
CA ALA A 52 -3.95 4.33 -0.16
C ALA A 52 -3.57 2.99 -0.80
N LEU A 53 -3.47 1.92 -0.01
CA LEU A 53 -3.15 0.58 -0.51
C LEU A 53 -4.17 0.08 -1.55
N VAL A 54 -5.47 0.24 -1.26
CA VAL A 54 -6.54 -0.18 -2.18
C VAL A 54 -6.47 0.58 -3.49
N LYS A 55 -6.25 1.90 -3.43
CA LYS A 55 -6.11 2.74 -4.62
C LYS A 55 -4.92 2.27 -5.48
N ASP A 56 -3.73 2.15 -4.88
CA ASP A 56 -2.50 1.82 -5.60
C ASP A 56 -2.57 0.45 -6.28
N ILE A 57 -3.11 -0.56 -5.57
CA ILE A 57 -3.25 -1.91 -6.13
C ILE A 57 -4.31 -1.95 -7.22
N ASN A 58 -5.45 -1.28 -7.04
CA ASN A 58 -6.50 -1.28 -8.05
C ASN A 58 -6.08 -0.54 -9.32
N GLU A 59 -5.27 0.51 -9.21
CA GLU A 59 -4.66 1.19 -10.35
C GLU A 59 -3.72 0.27 -11.12
N ALA A 60 -2.83 -0.45 -10.41
CA ALA A 60 -1.94 -1.44 -11.01
C ALA A 60 -2.70 -2.59 -11.69
N ARG A 61 -3.74 -3.12 -11.02
CA ARG A 61 -4.62 -4.17 -11.58
C ARG A 61 -5.35 -3.69 -12.82
N ASN A 62 -5.90 -2.47 -12.80
CA ASN A 62 -6.58 -1.89 -13.96
C ASN A 62 -5.65 -1.82 -15.18
N HIS A 63 -4.42 -1.33 -15.00
CA HIS A 63 -3.44 -1.29 -16.08
C HIS A 63 -3.08 -2.69 -16.59
N SER A 64 -2.90 -3.66 -15.69
CA SER A 64 -2.63 -5.05 -16.05
C SER A 64 -3.77 -5.67 -16.85
N TYR A 65 -5.01 -5.52 -16.40
CA TYR A 65 -6.19 -6.07 -17.06
C TYR A 65 -6.44 -5.43 -18.43
N GLN A 66 -6.23 -4.13 -18.57
CA GLN A 66 -6.31 -3.45 -19.87
C GLN A 66 -5.28 -4.00 -20.86
N GLN A 67 -4.04 -4.23 -20.42
CA GLN A 67 -3.02 -4.84 -21.28
C GLN A 67 -3.39 -6.27 -21.67
N LEU A 68 -3.84 -7.08 -20.71
CA LEU A 68 -4.25 -8.46 -20.96
C LEU A 68 -5.43 -8.53 -21.93
N ALA A 69 -6.40 -7.63 -21.78
CA ALA A 69 -7.57 -7.54 -22.64
C ALA A 69 -7.18 -7.21 -24.09
N LYS A 70 -6.29 -6.22 -24.29
CA LYS A 70 -5.71 -5.90 -25.60
C LYS A 70 -4.99 -7.10 -26.22
N GLN A 71 -4.16 -7.80 -25.45
CA GLN A 71 -3.41 -8.97 -25.92
C GLN A 71 -4.33 -10.12 -26.37
N ASN A 72 -5.46 -10.30 -25.68
CA ASN A 72 -6.41 -11.38 -25.95
C ASN A 72 -7.57 -10.96 -26.86
N ASN A 73 -7.56 -9.74 -27.42
CA ASN A 73 -8.65 -9.19 -28.24
C ASN A 73 -10.03 -9.25 -27.54
N VAL A 74 -10.05 -9.08 -26.22
CA VAL A 74 -11.27 -9.00 -25.41
C VAL A 74 -11.40 -7.60 -24.81
N SER A 75 -12.61 -7.20 -24.41
CA SER A 75 -12.83 -5.94 -23.72
C SER A 75 -12.79 -6.13 -22.21
N THR A 76 -12.19 -5.19 -21.48
CA THR A 76 -12.38 -5.09 -20.02
C THR A 76 -13.80 -4.61 -19.76
N LYS A 77 -14.65 -5.44 -19.14
CA LYS A 77 -15.95 -4.97 -18.66
C LYS A 77 -15.70 -4.06 -17.44
N GLY A 78 -16.03 -2.77 -17.59
CA GLY A 78 -16.14 -1.82 -16.48
C GLY A 78 -17.43 -2.02 -15.72
#